data_AF-A0A8E8KBH3-F1
#
_entry.id   AF-A0A8E8KBH3-F1
#
_cell.length_a   1.000
_cell.length_b   1.000
_cell.length_c   1.000
_cell.angle_alpha   90.00
_cell.angle_beta   90.00
_cell.angle_gamma   90.00
#
_symmetry.space_group_name_H-M   'P 1'
#
loop_
_entity.id
_entity.type
_entity.pdbx_description
1 polymer ?
#
loop_
_entity_poly.entity_id
_entity_poly.type
_entity_poly.pdbx_seq_one_letter_code
_entity_poly.pdbx_strand_id
1 'polypeptide(L)'
;MREPFDPGFDFDRGTVAAVTATTILLCATVMFVFDRPAWMLPVAITVGGVATMLGGFYDASANNALLGVGVAAAPLYLLAFVYRIGGVPTPGTDPDLLFATAVYSMADMLGYIPMMAVFAYLGATATDRARRRFEPPVGYRDRGDARRVTGLDEETR
;
A
#
# COMPACT_ATOMS: atom_id res chain seq x y z
N MET A 1 -31.84 -13.94 0.90
CA MET A 1 -31.58 -12.56 0.45
C MET A 1 -30.42 -12.62 -0.54
N ARG A 2 -30.60 -12.17 -1.78
CA ARG A 2 -29.51 -12.00 -2.74
C ARG A 2 -28.94 -10.60 -2.49
N GLU A 3 -27.74 -10.52 -1.93
CA GLU A 3 -27.01 -9.25 -1.93
C GLU A 3 -26.76 -8.86 -3.39
N PRO A 4 -27.10 -7.63 -3.81
CA PRO A 4 -26.68 -7.13 -5.10
C PRO A 4 -25.15 -7.10 -5.08
N PHE A 5 -24.52 -7.82 -6.00
CA PHE A 5 -23.09 -7.71 -6.25
C PHE A 5 -22.87 -6.29 -6.76
N ASP A 6 -22.51 -5.37 -5.87
CA ASP A 6 -22.06 -4.03 -6.22
C ASP A 6 -20.56 -4.15 -6.52
N PRO A 7 -20.12 -4.09 -7.80
CA PRO A 7 -18.71 -4.17 -8.17
C PRO A 7 -17.99 -2.84 -7.86
N GLY A 8 -18.40 -2.14 -6.80
CA GLY A 8 -17.76 -0.94 -6.30
C GLY A 8 -16.33 -1.26 -5.89
N PHE A 9 -15.38 -0.45 -6.35
CA PHE A 9 -14.03 -0.47 -5.79
C PHE A 9 -14.12 0.11 -4.37
N ASP A 10 -14.28 -0.75 -3.37
CA ASP A 10 -14.37 -0.31 -1.97
C ASP A 10 -13.01 0.25 -1.52
N PHE A 11 -13.04 1.44 -0.94
CA PHE A 11 -11.88 2.08 -0.32
C PHE A 11 -12.29 3.03 0.83
N ASP A 12 -11.42 3.12 1.84
CA ASP A 12 -11.57 4.06 2.95
C ASP A 12 -10.65 5.27 2.74
N ARG A 13 -11.24 6.47 2.71
CA ARG A 13 -10.51 7.73 2.47
C ARG A 13 -9.50 8.04 3.56
N GLY A 14 -9.82 7.72 4.82
CA GLY A 14 -8.93 7.96 5.96
C GLY A 14 -7.66 7.13 5.85
N THR A 15 -7.82 5.83 5.59
CA THR A 15 -6.73 4.89 5.36
C THR A 15 -5.90 5.28 4.14
N VAL A 16 -6.54 5.64 3.02
CA VAL A 16 -5.85 6.11 1.80
C VAL A 16 -4.99 7.35 2.11
N ALA A 17 -5.51 8.32 2.87
CA ALA A 17 -4.75 9.52 3.24
C ALA A 17 -3.54 9.19 4.13
N ALA A 18 -3.70 8.29 5.12
CA ALA A 18 -2.61 7.84 5.97
C ALA A 18 -1.53 7.06 5.20
N VAL A 19 -1.94 6.17 4.29
CA VAL A 19 -1.07 5.44 3.36
C VAL A 19 -0.31 6.41 2.46
N THR A 20 -0.99 7.44 1.93
CA THR A 20 -0.37 8.48 1.11
C THR A 20 0.72 9.21 1.89
N ALA A 21 0.40 9.70 3.10
CA ALA A 21 1.33 10.43 3.94
C ALA A 21 2.54 9.58 4.34
N THR A 22 2.31 8.34 4.76
CA THR A 22 3.39 7.41 5.12
C THR A 22 4.28 7.06 3.94
N THR A 23 3.71 6.87 2.73
CA THR A 23 4.48 6.68 1.50
C THR A 23 5.43 7.84 1.25
N ILE A 24 4.91 9.07 1.30
CA ILE A 24 5.70 10.28 1.04
C ILE A 24 6.84 10.42 2.05
N LEU A 25 6.54 10.26 3.34
CA LEU A 25 7.53 10.41 4.42
C LEU A 25 8.64 9.35 4.32
N LEU A 26 8.27 8.08 4.12
CA LEU A 26 9.26 7.00 4.02
C LEU A 26 10.09 7.13 2.74
N CYS A 27 9.48 7.49 1.61
CA CYS A 27 10.22 7.74 0.37
C CYS A 27 11.18 8.93 0.51
N ALA A 28 10.74 10.04 1.10
CA ALA A 28 11.62 11.17 1.38
C ALA A 28 12.80 10.77 2.27
N THR A 29 12.55 9.94 3.29
CA THR A 29 13.60 9.43 4.18
C THR A 29 14.63 8.58 3.43
N VAL A 30 14.20 7.61 2.62
CA VAL A 30 15.15 6.76 1.89
C VAL A 30 15.93 7.52 0.82
N MET A 31 15.34 8.55 0.22
CA MET A 31 16.01 9.37 -0.78
C MET A 31 17.01 10.34 -0.15
N PHE A 32 16.59 11.14 0.83
CA PHE A 32 17.40 12.25 1.32
C PHE A 32 18.25 11.93 2.56
N VAL A 33 17.84 10.97 3.39
CA VAL A 33 18.58 10.59 4.60
C VAL A 33 19.53 9.44 4.31
N PHE A 34 19.06 8.42 3.58
CA PHE A 34 19.85 7.22 3.29
C PHE A 34 20.55 7.26 1.93
N ASP A 35 20.23 8.22 1.05
CA ASP A 35 20.76 8.31 -0.31
C ASP A 35 20.55 7.03 -1.13
N ARG A 36 19.38 6.40 -0.96
CA ARG A 36 18.99 5.14 -1.61
C ARG A 36 17.63 5.28 -2.30
N PRO A 37 17.53 5.97 -3.45
CA PRO A 37 16.25 6.14 -4.16
C PRO A 37 15.62 4.81 -4.60
N ALA A 38 16.43 3.78 -4.87
CA ALA A 38 15.92 2.45 -5.22
C ALA A 38 15.12 1.76 -4.09
N TRP A 39 15.26 2.23 -2.85
CA TRP A 39 14.56 1.66 -1.69
C TRP A 39 13.08 2.10 -1.60
N MET A 40 12.61 2.97 -2.48
CA MET A 40 11.19 3.30 -2.60
C MET A 40 10.32 2.07 -2.88
N LEU A 41 10.84 1.04 -3.56
CA LEU A 41 10.10 -0.20 -3.83
C LEU A 41 9.84 -1.05 -2.56
N PRO A 42 10.87 -1.39 -1.75
CA PRO A 42 10.65 -1.95 -0.42
C PRO A 42 9.70 -1.12 0.44
N VAL A 43 9.82 0.22 0.40
CA VAL A 43 8.92 1.11 1.13
C VAL A 43 7.46 0.87 0.73
N ALA A 44 7.17 0.71 -0.57
CA ALA A 44 5.81 0.43 -1.02
C ALA A 44 5.23 -0.85 -0.39
N ILE A 45 6.03 -1.92 -0.28
CA ILE A 45 5.62 -3.16 0.41
C ILE A 45 5.28 -2.88 1.88
N THR A 46 6.15 -2.13 2.59
CA THR A 46 5.96 -1.81 4.00
C THR A 46 4.70 -0.98 4.25
N VAL A 47 4.41 -0.01 3.37
CA VAL A 47 3.20 0.81 3.45
C VAL A 47 1.95 -0.01 3.18
N GLY A 48 2.03 -1.02 2.30
CA GLY A 48 0.97 -2.02 2.16
C GLY A 48 0.60 -2.68 3.50
N GLY A 49 1.62 -3.03 4.30
CA GLY A 49 1.42 -3.53 5.66
C GLY A 49 0.73 -2.52 6.59
N VAL A 50 1.10 -1.24 6.51
CA VAL A 50 0.44 -0.16 7.27
C VAL A 50 -1.03 -0.06 6.91
N ALA A 51 -1.39 -0.19 5.62
CA ALA A 51 -2.78 -0.19 5.18
C ALA A 51 -3.59 -1.33 5.82
N THR A 52 -3.01 -2.52 5.96
CA THR A 52 -3.64 -3.65 6.66
C THR A 52 -3.82 -3.42 8.15
N MET A 53 -2.89 -2.71 8.81
CA MET A 53 -2.98 -2.41 10.24
C MET A 53 -4.05 -1.36 10.54
N LEU A 54 -4.19 -0.38 9.65
CA LEU A 54 -5.19 0.69 9.78
C LEU A 54 -6.59 0.22 9.35
N GLY A 55 -6.68 -0.70 8.39
CA GLY A 55 -7.94 -1.27 7.92
C GLY A 55 -8.53 -2.32 8.88
N GLY A 56 -9.86 -2.37 8.93
CA GLY A 56 -10.62 -3.45 9.55
C GLY A 56 -10.43 -4.79 8.84
N PHE A 57 -10.79 -5.89 9.50
CA PHE A 57 -10.70 -7.25 8.94
C PHE A 57 -11.53 -7.45 7.66
N TYR A 58 -12.55 -6.62 7.45
CA TYR A 58 -13.42 -6.64 6.27
C TYR A 58 -13.09 -5.55 5.25
N ASP A 59 -12.12 -4.68 5.54
CA ASP A 59 -11.78 -3.58 4.64
C ASP A 59 -10.90 -4.05 3.48
N ALA A 60 -11.07 -3.40 2.33
CA ALA A 60 -10.24 -3.59 1.14
C ALA A 60 -8.86 -2.95 1.31
N SER A 61 -8.08 -3.40 2.31
CA SER A 61 -6.76 -2.87 2.65
C SER A 61 -5.79 -2.84 1.46
N ALA A 62 -5.88 -3.82 0.55
CA ALA A 62 -5.08 -3.85 -0.68
C ALA A 62 -5.45 -2.72 -1.67
N ASN A 63 -6.74 -2.40 -1.80
CA ASN A 63 -7.22 -1.29 -2.61
C ASN A 63 -6.79 0.05 -2.01
N ASN A 64 -6.89 0.20 -0.68
CA ASN A 64 -6.43 1.39 0.04
C ASN A 64 -4.93 1.62 -0.14
N ALA A 65 -4.12 0.56 -0.07
CA ALA A 65 -2.68 0.62 -0.31
C ALA A 65 -2.36 1.08 -1.74
N LEU A 66 -3.03 0.48 -2.74
CA LEU A 66 -2.87 0.82 -4.15
C LEU A 66 -3.22 2.29 -4.41
N LEU A 67 -4.39 2.74 -3.93
CA LEU A 67 -4.84 4.12 -4.12
C LEU A 67 -3.95 5.11 -3.38
N GLY A 68 -3.55 4.83 -2.13
CA GLY A 68 -2.71 5.75 -1.37
C GLY A 68 -1.34 5.95 -2.01
N VAL A 69 -0.73 4.89 -2.54
CA VAL A 69 0.51 5.02 -3.33
C VAL A 69 0.27 5.73 -4.66
N GLY A 70 -0.86 5.45 -5.33
CA GLY A 70 -1.25 6.13 -6.56
C GLY A 70 -1.42 7.64 -6.37
N VAL A 71 -2.04 8.07 -5.27
CA VAL A 71 -2.20 9.51 -4.93
C VAL A 71 -0.86 10.14 -4.56
N ALA A 72 0.06 9.38 -3.95
CA ALA A 72 1.41 9.85 -3.65
C ALA A 72 2.28 10.11 -4.90
N ALA A 73 1.85 9.68 -6.10
CA ALA A 73 2.56 9.88 -7.36
C ALA A 73 3.08 11.31 -7.57
N ALA A 74 2.20 12.31 -7.44
CA ALA A 74 2.52 13.70 -7.69
C ALA A 74 3.62 14.25 -6.74
N PRO A 75 3.52 14.11 -5.41
CA PRO A 75 4.59 14.54 -4.51
C PRO A 75 5.87 13.71 -4.66
N LEU A 76 5.77 12.40 -4.95
CA LEU A 76 6.96 11.56 -5.18
C LEU A 76 7.74 12.01 -6.42
N TYR A 77 7.05 12.41 -7.49
CA TYR A 77 7.70 12.99 -8.67
C TYR A 77 8.52 14.23 -8.31
N LEU A 78 7.93 15.14 -7.52
CA LEU A 78 8.63 16.35 -7.07
C LEU A 78 9.86 16.02 -6.22
N LEU A 79 9.74 15.05 -5.30
CA LEU A 79 10.88 14.60 -4.49
C LEU A 79 12.00 13.99 -5.34
N ALA A 80 11.66 13.14 -6.32
CA ALA A 80 12.63 12.56 -7.24
C ALA A 80 13.34 13.59 -8.11
N PHE A 81 12.60 14.59 -8.57
CA PHE A 81 13.16 15.71 -9.32
C PHE A 81 14.14 16.53 -8.47
N VAL A 82 13.74 16.92 -7.25
CA VAL A 82 14.60 17.68 -6.32
C VAL A 82 15.86 16.88 -5.95
N TYR A 83 15.71 15.59 -5.66
CA TYR A 83 16.84 14.71 -5.36
C TYR A 83 17.85 14.67 -6.51
N ARG A 84 17.38 14.53 -7.76
CA ARG A 84 18.27 14.46 -8.94
C ARG A 84 18.94 15.79 -9.26
N ILE A 85 18.22 16.90 -9.14
CA ILE A 85 18.82 18.23 -9.34
C ILE A 85 19.87 18.54 -8.27
N GLY A 86 19.66 18.10 -7.03
CA GLY A 86 20.66 18.24 -5.95
C GLY A 86 22.00 17.59 -6.28
N GLY A 87 22.03 16.61 -7.19
CA GLY A 87 23.26 15.95 -7.67
C GLY A 87 23.93 16.64 -8.87
N VAL A 88 23.34 17.68 -9.45
CA VAL A 88 23.91 18.40 -10.60
C VAL A 88 24.85 19.50 -10.12
N PRO A 89 26.14 19.51 -10.51
CA PRO A 89 27.08 20.54 -10.09
C PRO A 89 26.67 21.93 -10.63
N THR A 90 26.66 22.92 -9.74
CA THR A 90 26.18 24.29 -9.99
C THR A 90 27.31 25.30 -9.75
N PRO A 91 28.06 25.66 -10.81
CA PRO A 91 27.74 26.87 -11.59
C PRO A 91 27.92 26.72 -13.12
N GLY A 92 27.06 27.37 -13.89
CA GLY A 92 27.07 27.35 -15.37
C GLY A 92 26.28 26.18 -15.99
N THR A 93 25.41 25.55 -15.21
CA THR A 93 24.62 24.38 -15.63
C THR A 93 23.81 24.70 -16.87
N ASP A 94 24.11 23.95 -17.94
CA ASP A 94 23.44 24.05 -19.23
C ASP A 94 21.93 23.85 -19.07
N PRO A 95 21.08 24.76 -19.58
CA PRO A 95 19.62 24.58 -19.62
C PRO A 95 19.19 23.23 -20.21
N ASP A 96 19.94 22.72 -21.19
CA ASP A 96 19.65 21.42 -21.82
C ASP A 96 19.85 20.25 -20.84
N LEU A 97 20.82 20.36 -19.92
CA LEU A 97 21.04 19.36 -18.89
C LEU A 97 19.91 19.35 -17.86
N LEU A 98 19.40 20.52 -17.48
CA LEU A 98 18.23 20.64 -16.58
C LEU A 98 16.97 20.06 -17.24
N PHE A 99 16.76 20.36 -18.52
CA PHE A 99 15.66 19.82 -19.30
C PHE A 99 15.75 18.29 -19.41
N ALA A 100 16.92 17.76 -19.80
CA ALA A 100 17.14 16.31 -19.88
C ALA A 100 16.91 15.63 -18.52
N THR A 101 17.41 16.22 -17.43
CA THR A 101 17.20 15.70 -16.07
C THR A 101 15.72 15.65 -15.71
N ALA A 102 14.95 16.68 -16.06
CA ALA A 102 13.50 16.71 -15.86
C ALA A 102 12.80 15.57 -16.62
N VAL A 103 13.10 15.44 -17.91
CA VAL A 103 12.50 14.42 -18.79
C VAL A 103 12.82 13.01 -18.33
N TYR A 104 14.09 12.72 -18.00
CA TYR A 104 14.48 11.39 -17.51
C TYR A 104 13.87 11.08 -16.14
N SER A 105 13.74 12.08 -15.26
CA SER A 105 13.05 11.90 -13.98
C SER A 105 11.57 11.57 -14.17
N MET A 106 10.91 12.21 -15.14
CA MET A 106 9.51 11.93 -15.45
C MET A 106 9.33 10.55 -16.07
N ALA A 107 10.20 10.18 -17.01
CA ALA A 107 10.20 8.86 -17.64
C ALA A 107 10.38 7.72 -16.62
N ASP A 108 11.31 7.87 -15.68
CA ASP A 108 11.52 6.85 -14.63
C ASP A 108 10.31 6.71 -13.70
N MET A 109 9.70 7.83 -13.31
CA MET A 109 8.52 7.80 -12.43
C MET A 109 7.30 7.16 -13.09
N LEU A 110 7.16 7.24 -14.41
CA LEU A 110 6.10 6.53 -15.14
C LEU A 110 6.20 5.00 -15.01
N GLY A 111 7.42 4.46 -14.88
CA GLY A 111 7.62 3.03 -14.60
C GLY A 111 7.55 2.71 -13.10
N TYR A 112 8.13 3.57 -12.26
CA TYR A 112 8.27 3.31 -10.83
C TYR A 112 6.94 3.35 -10.07
N ILE A 113 6.08 4.33 -10.37
CA ILE A 113 4.83 4.56 -9.62
C ILE A 113 3.86 3.37 -9.79
N PRO A 114 3.57 2.87 -11.00
CA PRO A 114 2.73 1.67 -11.16
C PRO A 114 3.30 0.46 -10.43
N MET A 115 4.62 0.27 -10.50
CA MET A 115 5.28 -0.85 -9.82
C MET A 115 5.17 -0.74 -8.29
N MET A 116 5.36 0.45 -7.73
CA MET A 116 5.14 0.72 -6.31
C MET A 116 3.69 0.45 -5.91
N ALA A 117 2.70 0.89 -6.70
CA ALA A 117 1.29 0.66 -6.41
C ALA A 117 0.96 -0.85 -6.37
N VAL A 118 1.50 -1.63 -7.30
CA VAL A 118 1.38 -3.10 -7.30
C VAL A 118 2.06 -3.72 -6.09
N PHE A 119 3.27 -3.27 -5.72
CA PHE A 119 3.95 -3.78 -4.53
C PHE A 119 3.26 -3.43 -3.23
N ALA A 120 2.64 -2.26 -3.13
CA ALA A 120 1.83 -1.90 -1.98
C ALA A 120 0.57 -2.78 -1.89
N TYR A 121 -0.10 -3.03 -3.01
CA TYR A 121 -1.22 -3.98 -3.08
C TYR A 121 -0.80 -5.39 -2.62
N LEU A 122 0.31 -5.91 -3.16
CA LEU A 122 0.82 -7.23 -2.81
C LEU A 122 1.27 -7.30 -1.35
N GLY A 123 1.92 -6.25 -0.85
CA GLY A 123 2.31 -6.09 0.54
C GLY A 123 1.11 -6.18 1.46
N ALA A 124 0.08 -5.37 1.22
CA ALA A 124 -1.17 -5.38 1.97
C ALA A 124 -1.88 -6.73 1.94
N THR A 125 -1.90 -7.40 0.78
CA THR A 125 -2.52 -8.72 0.63
C THR A 125 -1.75 -9.78 1.43
N ALA A 126 -0.42 -9.74 1.41
CA ALA A 126 0.43 -10.68 2.14
C ALA A 126 0.30 -10.46 3.66
N THR A 127 0.29 -9.21 4.12
CA THR A 127 0.12 -8.87 5.53
C THR A 127 -1.28 -9.20 6.03
N ASP A 128 -2.33 -9.01 5.24
CA ASP A 128 -3.68 -9.41 5.62
C ASP A 128 -3.80 -10.93 5.76
N ARG A 129 -3.22 -11.70 4.82
CA ARG A 129 -3.16 -13.17 4.96
C ARG A 129 -2.37 -13.60 6.20
N ALA A 130 -1.25 -12.94 6.50
CA ALA A 130 -0.46 -13.22 7.69
C ALA A 130 -1.27 -12.90 8.96
N ARG A 131 -1.87 -11.71 9.04
CA ARG A 131 -2.73 -11.27 10.15
C ARG A 131 -3.83 -12.28 10.42
N ARG A 132 -4.60 -12.69 9.41
CA ARG A 132 -5.67 -13.69 9.54
C ARG A 132 -5.19 -15.08 9.99
N ARG A 133 -3.92 -15.41 9.74
CA ARG A 133 -3.31 -16.67 10.17
C ARG A 133 -2.91 -16.66 11.64
N PHE A 134 -2.50 -15.50 12.17
CA PHE A 134 -1.97 -15.38 13.53
C PHE A 134 -2.97 -14.77 14.53
N GLU A 135 -3.90 -13.95 14.06
CA GLU A 135 -5.02 -13.41 14.82
C GLU A 135 -6.32 -13.91 14.19
N PRO A 136 -7.02 -14.88 14.81
CA PRO A 136 -8.34 -15.26 14.33
C PRO A 136 -9.24 -14.01 14.36
N PRO A 137 -10.08 -13.80 13.34
CA PRO A 137 -10.92 -12.62 13.26
C PRO A 137 -11.84 -12.56 14.50
N VAL A 138 -11.77 -11.46 15.24
CA VAL A 138 -12.66 -11.19 16.37
C VAL A 138 -14.10 -11.18 15.81
N GLY A 139 -14.84 -12.25 16.06
CA GLY A 139 -16.18 -12.46 15.50
C GLY A 139 -16.57 -13.93 15.29
N TYR A 140 -15.62 -14.85 15.13
CA TYR A 140 -15.93 -16.27 15.35
C TYR A 140 -15.87 -16.55 16.84
N ARG A 141 -17.04 -16.76 17.44
CA ARG A 141 -17.16 -17.39 18.75
C ARG A 141 -16.30 -18.65 18.72
N ASP A 142 -15.43 -18.78 19.71
CA ASP A 142 -14.54 -19.92 19.91
C ASP A 142 -15.18 -21.21 19.37
N ARG A 143 -14.53 -21.83 18.40
CA ARG A 143 -14.82 -23.22 18.02
C ARG A 143 -14.23 -24.14 19.11
N GLY A 144 -14.57 -23.86 20.36
CA GLY A 144 -14.25 -24.61 21.56
C GLY A 144 -15.47 -25.31 22.16
N ASP A 145 -16.64 -25.21 21.52
CA ASP A 145 -17.85 -25.89 21.99
C ASP A 145 -18.74 -26.32 20.82
N ALA A 146 -18.17 -27.10 19.89
CA ALA A 146 -18.99 -28.03 19.12
C ALA A 146 -19.42 -29.15 20.06
N ARG A 147 -20.31 -28.81 21.01
CA ARG A 147 -21.11 -29.75 21.77
C ARG A 147 -21.74 -30.65 20.73
N ARG A 148 -21.23 -31.88 20.59
CA ARG A 148 -21.97 -32.94 19.90
C ARG A 148 -23.35 -32.90 20.53
N VAL A 149 -24.36 -32.53 19.76
CA VAL A 149 -25.75 -32.80 20.12
C VAL A 149 -25.88 -34.31 20.01
N THR A 150 -25.43 -35.03 21.04
CA THR A 150 -25.81 -36.42 21.29
C THR A 150 -27.26 -36.35 21.77
N GLY A 151 -28.20 -36.53 20.84
CA GLY A 151 -29.63 -36.51 21.17
C GLY A 151 -30.55 -36.32 19.97
N LEU A 152 -30.19 -36.85 18.80
CA LEU A 152 -31.10 -36.92 17.63
C LEU A 152 -31.25 -38.36 17.13
N ASP A 153 -31.30 -39.33 18.06
CA ASP A 153 -31.57 -40.74 17.73
C ASP A 153 -32.79 -41.34 18.45
N GLU A 154 -33.59 -40.58 19.19
CA GLU A 154 -34.77 -41.13 19.88
C GLU A 154 -35.99 -40.20 19.77
N GLU A 155 -36.65 -40.18 18.61
CA GLU A 155 -38.11 -39.98 18.51
C GLU A 155 -38.55 -40.13 17.05
N THR A 156 -38.54 -41.36 16.55
CA THR A 156 -39.38 -41.79 15.41
C THR A 156 -39.39 -43.32 15.35
N ARG A 157 -40.06 -43.94 16.32
CA ARG A 157 -40.71 -45.24 16.09
C ARG A 157 -41.82 -45.53 17.08
#